data_AF-A0A444R3A9-F1
#
_entry.id   AF-A0A444R3A9-F1
#
_cell.length_a   1.000
_cell.length_b   1.000
_cell.length_c   1.000
_cell.angle_alpha   90.00
_cell.angle_beta   90.00
_cell.angle_gamma   90.00
#
_symmetry.space_group_name_H-M   'P 1'
#
loop_
_entity.id
_entity.type
_entity.pdbx_description
1 polymer ?
#
loop_
_entity_poly.entity_id
_entity_poly.type
_entity_poly.pdbx_seq_one_letter_code
_entity_poly.pdbx_strand_id
1 'polypeptide(L)'
;PRHLMELKGLIYNEVHLHAPHAEQLKGFTLQQSDELCYLMRLRGDEAVALLQMTPFAWRAKPEVWQALAAKEVFDCQTDFNIHLWQRSY
;
A
#
# COMPACT_ATOMS: atom_id res chain seq x y z
N PRO A 1 -2.94 7.51 -4.15
CA PRO A 1 -3.14 6.12 -3.71
C PRO A 1 -3.21 5.95 -2.18
N ARG A 2 -4.28 5.30 -1.71
CA ARG A 2 -4.54 4.90 -0.32
C ARG A 2 -3.96 3.52 0.01
N HIS A 3 -2.81 3.17 -0.56
CA HIS A 3 -2.18 1.86 -0.39
C HIS A 3 -1.64 1.69 1.04
N LEU A 4 -2.16 0.66 1.74
CA LEU A 4 -1.79 0.28 3.11
C LEU A 4 -1.94 1.42 4.14
N MET A 5 -2.99 2.22 4.01
CA MET A 5 -3.19 3.38 4.87
C MET A 5 -3.36 3.00 6.35
N GLU A 6 -4.05 1.91 6.66
CA GLU A 6 -4.29 1.47 8.03
C GLU A 6 -2.97 1.09 8.71
N LEU A 7 -2.06 0.40 8.00
CA LEU A 7 -0.71 0.11 8.51
C LEU A 7 0.09 1.39 8.76
N LYS A 8 0.04 2.34 7.82
CA LYS A 8 0.73 3.63 7.96
C LYS A 8 0.17 4.44 9.13
N GLY A 9 -1.14 4.39 9.36
CA GLY A 9 -1.81 5.09 10.47
C GLY A 9 -1.42 4.58 11.86
N LEU A 10 -0.93 3.35 11.97
CA LEU A 10 -0.37 2.83 13.23
C LEU A 10 1.02 3.40 13.55
N ILE A 11 1.70 4.01 12.56
CA ILE A 11 3.11 4.38 12.63
C ILE A 11 3.30 5.90 12.52
N TYR A 12 2.47 6.56 11.73
CA TYR A 12 2.56 7.99 11.43
C TYR A 12 1.41 8.77 12.06
N ASN A 13 1.74 9.91 12.68
CA ASN A 13 0.75 10.87 13.17
C ASN A 13 -0.04 11.53 12.02
N GLU A 14 0.59 11.67 10.85
CA GLU A 14 -0.02 12.25 9.65
C GLU A 14 0.46 11.47 8.42
N VAL A 15 -0.49 10.92 7.66
CA VAL A 15 -0.21 10.15 6.43
C VAL A 15 -0.36 11.08 5.23
N HIS A 16 0.76 11.51 4.65
CA HIS A 16 0.71 12.26 3.39
C HIS A 16 0.44 11.32 2.21
N LEU A 17 -0.63 11.60 1.47
CA LEU A 17 -0.92 10.90 0.23
C LEU A 17 0.03 11.39 -0.86
N HIS A 18 0.74 10.47 -1.51
CA HIS A 18 1.46 10.78 -2.74
C HIS A 18 0.45 11.07 -3.85
N ALA A 19 0.63 12.16 -4.60
CA ALA A 19 -0.14 12.37 -5.81
C ALA A 19 0.24 11.30 -6.85
N PRO A 20 -0.71 10.73 -7.60
CA PRO A 20 -0.38 9.81 -8.69
C PRO A 20 0.49 10.56 -9.71
N HIS A 21 1.69 10.06 -9.93
CA HIS A 21 2.60 10.59 -10.93
C HIS A 21 2.14 10.06 -12.29
N ALA A 22 1.72 10.94 -13.18
CA ALA A 22 1.50 10.57 -14.58
C ALA A 22 2.89 10.41 -15.23
N GLU A 23 3.48 9.24 -15.08
CA GLU A 23 4.72 8.89 -15.78
C GLU A 23 4.49 8.97 -17.29
N GLN A 24 5.41 9.58 -18.03
CA GLN A 24 5.38 9.55 -19.50
C GLN A 24 6.55 8.71 -19.99
N LEU A 25 6.24 7.61 -20.67
CA LEU A 25 7.25 6.72 -21.24
C LEU A 25 7.51 7.07 -22.71
N LYS A 26 8.71 7.57 -23.03
CA LYS A 26 9.06 8.01 -24.39
C LYS A 26 8.95 6.85 -25.40
N GLY A 27 8.20 7.10 -26.48
CA GLY A 27 7.93 6.10 -27.53
C GLY A 27 6.90 5.05 -27.12
N PHE A 28 6.14 5.30 -26.06
CA PHE A 28 4.96 4.54 -25.69
C PHE A 28 3.75 5.48 -25.59
N THR A 29 2.57 4.90 -25.79
CA THR A 29 1.29 5.56 -25.58
C THR A 29 0.54 4.80 -24.50
N LEU A 30 0.07 5.51 -23.49
CA LEU A 30 -0.81 4.95 -22.46
C LEU A 30 -2.13 4.58 -23.13
N GLN A 31 -2.48 3.29 -23.13
CA GLN A 31 -3.71 2.78 -23.70
C GLN A 31 -4.82 2.70 -22.64
N GLN A 32 -4.45 2.30 -21.43
CA GLN A 32 -5.41 2.12 -20.34
C GLN A 32 -4.77 2.42 -18.99
N SER A 33 -5.57 2.93 -18.07
CA SER A 33 -5.21 3.18 -16.68
C SER A 33 -6.36 2.75 -15.80
N ASP A 34 -6.10 1.81 -14.91
CA ASP A 34 -7.11 1.28 -13.98
C ASP A 34 -6.63 1.42 -12.55
N GLU A 35 -7.57 1.70 -11.66
CA GLU A 35 -7.36 1.66 -10.22
C GLU A 35 -8.00 0.38 -9.67
N LEU A 36 -7.20 -0.45 -9.01
CA LEU A 36 -7.66 -1.67 -8.35
C LEU A 36 -7.58 -1.49 -6.83
N CYS A 37 -8.75 -1.30 -6.23
CA CYS A 37 -8.90 -1.09 -4.80
C CYS A 37 -9.76 -2.20 -4.18
N TYR A 38 -9.26 -2.81 -3.12
CA TYR A 38 -10.00 -3.81 -2.36
C TYR A 38 -9.54 -3.84 -0.90
N LEU A 39 -10.39 -4.40 -0.04
CA LEU A 39 -10.10 -4.58 1.37
C LEU A 39 -9.52 -5.97 1.61
N MET A 40 -8.42 -6.04 2.35
CA MET A 40 -7.86 -7.28 2.86
C MET A 40 -8.29 -7.47 4.32
N ARG A 41 -8.64 -8.70 4.68
CA ARG A 41 -8.79 -9.15 6.06
C ARG A 41 -7.61 -10.04 6.40
N LEU A 42 -6.66 -9.49 7.13
CA LEU A 42 -5.43 -10.18 7.51
C LEU A 42 -5.56 -10.71 8.93
N ARG A 43 -5.03 -11.89 9.20
CA ARG A 43 -4.74 -12.29 10.59
C ARG A 43 -3.58 -11.48 11.15
N GLY A 44 -3.44 -11.44 12.48
CA GLY A 44 -2.37 -10.68 13.14
C GLY A 44 -0.96 -11.07 12.66
N ASP A 45 -0.69 -12.36 12.45
CA ASP A 45 0.57 -12.87 11.90
C ASP A 45 0.82 -12.39 10.47
N GLU A 46 -0.20 -12.42 9.61
CA GLU A 46 -0.12 -11.94 8.22
C GLU A 46 0.09 -10.43 8.15
N ALA A 47 -0.58 -9.66 9.02
CA ALA A 47 -0.42 -8.22 9.09
C ALA A 47 0.99 -7.82 9.58
N VAL A 48 1.54 -8.55 10.56
CA VAL A 48 2.93 -8.37 11.01
C VAL A 48 3.92 -8.68 9.90
N ALA A 49 3.75 -9.81 9.21
CA ALA A 49 4.62 -10.19 8.09
C ALA A 49 4.57 -9.14 6.97
N LEU A 50 3.38 -8.65 6.63
CA LEU A 50 3.22 -7.57 5.65
C LEU A 50 3.95 -6.31 6.09
N LEU A 51 3.78 -5.87 7.35
CA LEU A 51 4.46 -4.70 7.88
C LEU A 51 5.99 -4.83 7.79
N GLN A 52 6.55 -6.00 8.12
CA GLN A 52 8.01 -6.26 8.06
C GLN A 52 8.61 -6.05 6.67
N MET A 53 7.83 -6.29 5.61
CA MET A 53 8.28 -6.14 4.22
C MET A 53 8.09 -4.72 3.67
N THR A 54 7.62 -3.78 4.50
CA THR A 54 7.41 -2.38 4.07
C THR A 54 8.62 -1.49 4.39
N PRO A 55 8.90 -0.46 3.57
CA PRO A 55 9.98 0.50 3.84
C PRO A 55 9.86 1.27 5.15
N PHE A 56 8.67 1.29 5.76
CA PHE A 56 8.39 2.02 7.00
C PHE A 56 8.36 1.12 8.25
N ALA A 57 8.66 -0.17 8.12
CA ALA A 57 8.70 -1.13 9.24
C ALA A 57 9.56 -0.64 10.41
N TRP A 58 10.74 -0.06 10.11
CA TRP A 58 11.70 0.39 11.12
C TRP A 58 11.18 1.52 12.02
N ARG A 59 10.11 2.22 11.62
CA ARG A 59 9.50 3.29 12.42
C ARG A 59 8.43 2.76 13.40
N ALA A 60 8.01 1.51 13.26
CA ALA A 60 7.00 0.92 14.13
C ALA A 60 7.60 0.62 15.52
N LYS A 61 7.00 1.22 16.56
CA LYS A 61 7.38 0.99 17.95
C LYS A 61 6.97 -0.42 18.41
N PRO A 62 7.61 -1.00 19.45
CA PRO A 62 7.28 -2.34 19.94
C PRO A 62 5.78 -2.56 20.21
N GLU A 63 5.08 -1.54 20.69
CA GLU A 63 3.65 -1.61 21.01
C GLU A 63 2.79 -1.81 19.75
N VAL A 64 3.20 -1.25 18.61
CA VAL A 64 2.52 -1.44 17.32
C VAL A 64 2.62 -2.90 16.88
N TRP A 65 3.81 -3.50 17.00
CA TRP A 65 4.04 -4.89 16.66
C TRP A 65 3.20 -5.84 17.53
N GLN A 66 3.17 -5.60 18.84
CA GLN A 66 2.39 -6.40 19.77
C GLN A 66 0.89 -6.26 19.51
N ALA A 67 0.40 -5.03 19.30
CA ALA A 67 -1.01 -4.78 19.03
C ALA A 67 -1.46 -5.41 17.70
N LEU A 68 -0.61 -5.42 16.68
CA LEU A 68 -0.91 -6.03 15.39
C LEU A 68 -0.91 -7.56 15.48
N ALA A 69 0.09 -8.14 16.14
CA ALA A 69 0.19 -9.59 16.34
C ALA A 69 -0.99 -10.16 17.15
N ALA A 70 -1.53 -9.39 18.10
CA ALA A 70 -2.64 -9.80 18.95
C ALA A 70 -4.02 -9.70 18.27
N LYS A 71 -4.11 -9.15 17.05
CA LYS A 71 -5.39 -9.06 16.33
C LYS A 71 -5.77 -10.40 15.72
N GLU A 72 -7.02 -10.81 15.93
CA GLU A 72 -7.62 -11.92 15.18
C GLU A 72 -7.83 -11.53 13.72
N VAL A 73 -8.29 -10.30 13.49
CA VAL A 73 -8.50 -9.73 12.16
C VAL A 73 -8.04 -8.27 12.14
N PHE A 74 -7.30 -7.92 11.09
CA PHE A 74 -6.88 -6.57 10.75
C PHE A 74 -7.35 -6.26 9.33
N ASP A 75 -8.32 -5.37 9.22
CA ASP A 75 -8.79 -4.83 7.94
C ASP A 75 -7.78 -3.79 7.42
N CYS A 76 -7.33 -3.96 6.17
CA CYS A 76 -6.33 -3.10 5.54
C CYS A 76 -6.65 -2.92 4.05
N GLN A 77 -6.64 -1.68 3.57
CA GLN A 77 -6.90 -1.39 2.16
C GLN A 77 -5.65 -1.58 1.31
N THR A 78 -5.85 -2.17 0.13
CA THR A 78 -4.90 -2.12 -0.98
C THR A 78 -5.43 -1.25 -2.08
N ASP A 79 -4.51 -0.49 -2.68
CA ASP A 79 -4.76 0.39 -3.81
C ASP A 79 -3.59 0.20 -4.78
N PHE A 80 -3.89 -0.26 -5.98
CA PHE A 80 -2.93 -0.41 -7.07
C PHE A 80 -3.36 0.44 -8.25
N ASN A 81 -2.39 1.13 -8.86
CA ASN A 81 -2.58 1.82 -10.14
C ASN A 81 -1.91 0.96 -11.22
N ILE A 82 -2.71 0.48 -12.18
CA ILE A 82 -2.28 -0.41 -13.25
C ILE A 82 -2.33 0.39 -14.55
N HIS A 83 -1.22 0.41 -15.29
CA HIS A 83 -1.11 1.13 -16.55
C HIS A 83 -0.72 0.19 -17.68
N LEU A 84 -1.48 0.20 -18.77
CA LEU A 84 -1.16 -0.53 -19.99
C LEU A 84 -0.55 0.44 -21.02
N TRP A 85 0.69 0.17 -21.39
CA TRP A 85 1.44 0.97 -22.36
C TRP A 85 1.67 0.20 -23.65
N GLN A 86 1.46 0.85 -24.79
CA GLN A 86 1.76 0.28 -26.10
C GLN A 86 2.92 1.05 -26.74
N ARG A 87 3.90 0.32 -27.29
CA ARG A 87 5.01 0.92 -28.03
C ARG A 87 4.48 1.59 -29.30
N SER A 88 4.84 2.85 -29.51
CA SER A 88 4.54 3.56 -30.74
C SER A 88 5.38 2.99 -31.88
N TYR A 89 4.75 2.74 -33.03
CA TYR A 89 5.42 2.34 -34.26
C TYR A 89 6.00 3.54 -35.00
#